data_AF-A0A9R0TG07-F1
#
_entry.id   AF-A0A9R0TG07-F1
#
_cell.length_a   1.000
_cell.length_b   1.000
_cell.length_c   1.000
_cell.angle_alpha   90.00
_cell.angle_beta   90.00
_cell.angle_gamma   90.00
#
_symmetry.space_group_name_H-M   'P 1'
#
loop_
_entity.id
_entity.type
_entity.pdbx_description
1 polymer ?
#
loop_
_entity_poly.entity_id
_entity_poly.type
_entity_poly.pdbx_seq_one_letter_code
_entity_poly.pdbx_strand_id
1 'polypeptide(L)'
;MLAAAAVPPLPPLPRSCASWRRWIPSTPFSSRDGPGWRRGTSGGAVHPAMARPPILSVALPSDTGRVLSIQSHTVQGYVGNKSAVFPLQLLGFDVDPINSVQFSNHTGYPKFRGQVLNGNQLWDLIEGLEENELLHYTHLLTGYIGSVSFLNTVLQVVDKLRSVNPDLIYVCDPVLGDEGKLYVPQDLVSVYQEKVVPVASMLTPNQFEVELLTGLRITSEQDGLKACNTLHSAGPRKVIITSALIEDKLLLIGSYKRTEEQPPEQFKIEIPKIPAYFTGTGDLTTALLLGWSNKYPDNLEKAAELAVSSLQALLRRTVEDYKRAGFDPSSSSLEIRLIQSQDEIRNPQVTCNAVKYK
;
A
#
# COMPACT_ATOMS: atom_id res chain seq x y z
N MET A 1 -10.68 9.57 11.42
CA MET A 1 -9.41 10.03 10.82
C MET A 1 -8.86 8.89 9.97
N LEU A 2 -8.31 9.20 8.79
CA LEU A 2 -7.74 8.22 7.86
C LEU A 2 -6.33 7.86 8.34
N ALA A 3 -6.18 6.87 9.22
CA ALA A 3 -4.88 6.48 9.74
C ALA A 3 -4.43 5.13 9.16
N ALA A 4 -3.15 5.06 8.78
CA ALA A 4 -2.42 3.81 8.60
C ALA A 4 -1.86 3.40 9.97
N ALA A 5 -2.21 2.22 10.49
CA ALA A 5 -1.62 1.75 11.74
C ALA A 5 -0.16 1.37 11.53
N ALA A 6 0.72 1.83 12.42
CA ALA A 6 2.14 1.62 12.31
C ALA A 6 2.83 1.03 13.52
N VAL A 7 4.01 0.49 13.21
CA VAL A 7 4.85 -0.39 14.01
C VAL A 7 5.82 0.46 14.87
N PRO A 8 5.87 0.30 16.20
CA PRO A 8 6.95 0.89 16.99
C PRO A 8 8.27 0.12 16.76
N PRO A 9 9.45 0.79 16.87
CA PRO A 9 10.75 0.12 16.74
C PRO A 9 10.87 -1.01 17.78
N LEU A 10 11.35 -2.17 17.34
CA LEU A 10 11.54 -3.34 18.20
C LEU A 10 12.52 -3.03 19.34
N PRO A 11 12.20 -3.40 20.60
CA PRO A 11 13.18 -3.30 21.68
C PRO A 11 14.34 -4.29 21.43
N PRO A 12 15.57 -3.96 21.88
CA PRO A 12 16.70 -4.89 21.78
C PRO A 12 16.41 -6.18 22.54
N LEU A 13 16.82 -7.31 21.96
CA LEU A 13 16.63 -8.64 22.54
C LEU A 13 17.19 -8.69 23.98
N PRO A 14 16.38 -9.09 24.98
CA PRO A 14 16.89 -9.23 26.34
C PRO A 14 17.89 -10.38 26.41
N ARG A 15 19.10 -10.06 26.89
CA ARG A 15 20.09 -11.06 27.31
C ARG A 15 19.56 -11.79 28.55
N SER A 16 19.52 -13.11 28.45
CA SER A 16 19.35 -14.10 29.52
C SER A 16 18.14 -13.96 30.45
N CYS A 17 17.27 -14.97 30.44
CA CYS A 17 16.83 -15.58 31.70
C CYS A 17 16.36 -17.02 31.46
N ALA A 18 16.99 -17.92 32.20
CA ALA A 18 16.73 -19.35 32.26
C ALA A 18 15.41 -19.67 32.97
N SER A 19 15.01 -20.94 32.91
CA SER A 19 13.70 -21.54 33.25
C SER A 19 12.71 -21.31 32.11
N TRP A 20 12.26 -22.33 31.37
CA TRP A 20 11.47 -23.47 31.84
C TRP A 20 11.85 -24.76 31.09
N ARG A 21 12.39 -25.75 31.83
CA ARG A 21 12.37 -27.17 31.43
C ARG A 21 11.29 -27.85 32.25
N ARG A 22 10.22 -28.33 31.60
CA ARG A 22 9.46 -29.52 32.01
C ARG A 22 8.46 -29.84 30.90
N TRP A 23 8.37 -31.13 30.57
CA TRP A 23 7.55 -31.78 29.53
C TRP A 23 8.19 -32.00 28.15
N ILE A 24 9.22 -32.87 28.08
CA ILE A 24 9.46 -33.79 26.95
C ILE A 24 10.10 -35.08 27.53
N PRO A 25 9.61 -36.30 27.24
CA PRO A 25 10.29 -37.53 27.62
C PRO A 25 11.61 -37.70 26.85
N SER A 26 12.64 -38.12 27.56
CA SER A 26 14.02 -38.31 27.11
C SER A 26 14.18 -39.53 26.19
N THR A 27 14.63 -39.30 24.95
CA THR A 27 15.48 -40.23 24.18
C THR A 27 16.52 -39.42 23.38
N PRO A 28 17.78 -39.89 23.24
CA PRO A 28 18.86 -39.08 22.70
C PRO A 28 18.92 -39.18 21.18
N PHE A 29 18.83 -38.04 20.48
CA PHE A 29 19.17 -37.97 19.06
C PHE A 29 20.42 -37.11 18.88
N SER A 30 21.42 -37.73 18.28
CA SER A 30 22.74 -37.19 18.00
C SER A 30 22.70 -36.11 16.92
N SER A 31 23.65 -35.19 17.02
CA SER A 31 23.94 -34.12 16.07
C SER A 31 24.22 -34.64 14.66
N ARG A 32 23.38 -34.29 13.69
CA ARG A 32 23.74 -34.18 12.26
C ARG A 32 22.88 -33.11 11.58
N ASP A 33 23.58 -32.20 10.91
CA ASP A 33 23.21 -31.35 9.78
C ASP A 33 21.73 -31.34 9.34
N GLY A 34 21.09 -30.16 9.43
CA GLY A 34 19.80 -29.91 8.80
C GLY A 34 19.93 -29.96 7.27
N PRO A 35 18.94 -30.52 6.54
CA PRO A 35 19.07 -30.71 5.11
C PRO A 35 18.87 -29.37 4.40
N GLY A 36 19.95 -28.86 3.80
CA GLY A 36 19.83 -27.97 2.65
C GLY A 36 19.05 -28.67 1.55
N TRP A 37 18.23 -27.92 0.81
CA TRP A 37 17.57 -28.39 -0.40
C TRP A 37 18.62 -28.75 -1.45
N ARG A 38 19.17 -29.97 -1.37
CA ARG A 38 19.96 -30.57 -2.45
C ARG A 38 18.97 -31.10 -3.47
N ARG A 39 19.10 -30.66 -4.73
CA ARG A 39 18.47 -31.30 -5.89
C ARG A 39 18.84 -32.78 -5.87
N GLY A 40 17.89 -33.63 -5.53
CA GLY A 40 18.05 -35.08 -5.61
C GLY A 40 18.04 -35.50 -7.07
N THR A 41 19.17 -36.06 -7.53
CA THR A 41 19.20 -36.89 -8.73
C THR A 41 18.72 -38.28 -8.35
N SER A 42 17.44 -38.57 -8.56
CA SER A 42 16.93 -39.95 -8.60
C SER A 42 16.27 -40.21 -9.93
N GLY A 43 16.83 -41.16 -10.69
CA GLY A 43 16.26 -41.65 -11.93
C GLY A 43 14.88 -42.26 -11.68
N GLY A 44 13.89 -41.78 -12.42
CA GLY A 44 12.52 -42.27 -12.38
C GLY A 44 11.67 -41.43 -13.34
N ALA A 45 11.11 -42.08 -14.36
CA ALA A 45 10.17 -41.57 -15.35
C ALA A 45 10.43 -40.15 -15.89
N VAL A 46 10.89 -40.05 -17.14
CA VAL A 46 10.84 -38.79 -17.90
C VAL A 46 9.37 -38.46 -18.12
N HIS A 47 8.76 -37.74 -17.18
CA HIS A 47 7.56 -36.98 -17.49
C HIS A 47 7.91 -36.08 -18.69
N PRO A 48 7.13 -36.08 -19.79
CA PRO A 48 7.37 -35.11 -20.84
C PRO A 48 7.41 -33.74 -20.18
N ALA A 49 8.48 -32.99 -20.41
CA ALA A 49 8.61 -31.65 -19.87
C ALA A 49 7.35 -30.89 -20.28
N MET A 50 6.45 -30.64 -19.34
CA MET A 50 5.21 -29.93 -19.63
C MET A 50 5.61 -28.59 -20.23
N ALA A 51 5.08 -28.28 -21.42
CA ALA A 51 5.32 -26.98 -22.05
C ALA A 51 4.94 -25.88 -21.05
N ARG A 52 5.76 -24.83 -20.98
CA ARG A 52 5.48 -23.69 -20.11
C ARG A 52 4.09 -23.13 -20.47
N PRO A 53 3.24 -22.80 -19.49
CA PRO A 53 1.98 -22.14 -19.78
C PRO A 53 2.26 -20.80 -20.48
N PRO A 54 1.34 -20.30 -21.33
CA PRO A 54 1.49 -18.98 -21.93
C PRO A 54 1.55 -17.91 -20.84
N ILE A 55 2.38 -16.87 -21.06
CA ILE A 55 2.47 -15.72 -20.16
C ILE A 55 1.15 -14.97 -20.25
N LEU A 56 0.25 -15.16 -19.28
CA LEU A 56 -1.11 -14.66 -19.33
C LEU A 56 -1.19 -13.15 -19.55
N SER A 57 -0.31 -12.37 -18.90
CA SER A 57 -0.28 -10.91 -19.04
C SER A 57 0.04 -10.43 -20.47
N VAL A 58 0.67 -11.27 -21.29
CA VAL A 58 1.01 -10.97 -22.69
C VAL A 58 0.03 -11.65 -23.65
N ALA A 59 -0.33 -12.90 -23.39
CA ALA A 59 -1.17 -13.70 -24.26
C ALA A 59 -2.67 -13.35 -24.13
N LEU A 60 -3.11 -12.97 -22.92
CA LEU A 60 -4.49 -12.65 -22.56
C LEU A 60 -4.49 -11.44 -21.60
N PRO A 61 -4.09 -10.25 -22.07
CA PRO A 61 -4.00 -9.07 -21.21
C PRO A 61 -5.38 -8.72 -20.62
N SER A 62 -5.41 -8.43 -19.32
CA SER A 62 -6.61 -7.86 -18.68
C SER A 62 -6.87 -6.47 -19.23
N ASP A 63 -8.14 -6.15 -19.52
CA ASP A 63 -8.57 -4.82 -19.99
C ASP A 63 -8.19 -3.70 -19.01
N THR A 64 -8.06 -4.00 -17.72
CA THR A 64 -7.62 -3.04 -16.69
C THR A 64 -6.14 -3.13 -16.37
N GLY A 65 -5.48 -4.22 -16.76
CA GLY A 65 -4.06 -4.48 -16.53
C GLY A 65 -3.75 -5.32 -15.28
N ARG A 66 -2.45 -5.39 -14.95
CA ARG A 66 -1.89 -6.24 -13.89
C ARG A 66 -1.03 -5.41 -12.93
N VAL A 67 -1.26 -5.56 -11.63
CA VAL A 67 -0.61 -4.80 -10.55
C VAL A 67 0.34 -5.70 -9.77
N LEU A 68 1.62 -5.35 -9.70
CA LEU A 68 2.51 -5.86 -8.66
C LEU A 68 2.31 -5.01 -7.40
N SER A 69 1.82 -5.60 -6.31
CA SER A 69 1.54 -4.86 -5.07
C SER A 69 2.51 -5.25 -3.97
N ILE A 70 3.44 -4.36 -3.61
CA ILE A 70 4.45 -4.58 -2.58
C ILE A 70 4.08 -3.79 -1.32
N GLN A 71 3.44 -4.47 -0.37
CA GLN A 71 2.92 -3.85 0.86
C GLN A 71 2.97 -4.83 2.04
N SER A 72 2.62 -4.37 3.24
CA SER A 72 2.44 -5.23 4.41
C SER A 72 1.26 -6.21 4.24
N HIS A 73 1.23 -7.28 5.03
CA HIS A 73 0.11 -8.21 5.09
C HIS A 73 -0.18 -8.65 6.53
N THR A 74 -1.46 -8.82 6.85
CA THR A 74 -1.92 -9.37 8.14
C THR A 74 -2.85 -10.56 7.96
N VAL A 75 -2.72 -11.57 8.83
CA VAL A 75 -3.61 -12.74 8.84
C VAL A 75 -5.02 -12.33 9.27
N GLN A 76 -5.16 -11.57 10.36
CA GLN A 76 -6.41 -10.96 10.82
C GLN A 76 -6.40 -9.45 10.55
N GLY A 77 -7.58 -8.91 10.21
CA GLY A 77 -7.74 -7.50 9.93
C GLY A 77 -7.43 -7.09 8.51
N TYR A 78 -7.53 -5.80 8.21
CA TYR A 78 -7.31 -5.24 6.87
C TYR A 78 -6.32 -4.07 6.92
N VAL A 79 -5.08 -4.34 6.50
CA VAL A 79 -4.02 -3.36 6.20
C VAL A 79 -3.19 -3.84 5.02
N GLY A 80 -2.44 -2.92 4.41
CA GLY A 80 -1.54 -3.19 3.30
C GLY A 80 -2.21 -3.96 2.17
N ASN A 81 -1.57 -5.03 1.69
CA ASN A 81 -2.10 -5.88 0.62
C ASN A 81 -3.48 -6.46 0.95
N LYS A 82 -3.81 -6.69 2.23
CA LYS A 82 -5.14 -7.20 2.58
C LYS A 82 -6.25 -6.14 2.44
N SER A 83 -5.90 -4.86 2.51
CA SER A 83 -6.79 -3.75 2.18
C SER A 83 -6.79 -3.37 0.71
N ALA A 84 -5.69 -3.60 -0.02
CA ALA A 84 -5.52 -3.15 -1.39
C ALA A 84 -5.91 -4.18 -2.46
N VAL A 85 -5.61 -5.47 -2.27
CA VAL A 85 -5.79 -6.52 -3.29
C VAL A 85 -7.26 -6.70 -3.63
N PHE A 86 -8.12 -6.84 -2.62
CA PHE A 86 -9.54 -7.12 -2.86
C PHE A 86 -10.25 -5.98 -3.63
N PRO A 87 -10.12 -4.69 -3.27
CA PRO A 87 -10.67 -3.60 -4.07
C PRO A 87 -10.18 -3.59 -5.52
N LEU A 88 -8.89 -3.79 -5.76
CA LEU A 88 -8.34 -3.81 -7.11
C LEU A 88 -8.90 -4.96 -7.94
N GLN A 89 -9.03 -6.16 -7.36
CA GLN A 89 -9.67 -7.31 -8.00
C GLN A 89 -11.14 -7.05 -8.30
N LEU A 90 -11.88 -6.39 -7.40
CA LEU A 90 -13.27 -5.97 -7.65
C LEU A 90 -13.38 -4.97 -8.81
N LEU A 91 -12.35 -4.14 -9.00
CA LEU A 91 -12.24 -3.16 -10.08
C LEU A 91 -11.65 -3.74 -11.38
N GLY A 92 -11.39 -5.06 -11.42
CA GLY A 92 -11.04 -5.81 -12.64
C GLY A 92 -9.57 -6.20 -12.79
N PHE A 93 -8.69 -5.72 -11.90
CA PHE A 93 -7.25 -5.96 -12.02
C PHE A 93 -6.87 -7.38 -11.66
N ASP A 94 -5.89 -7.92 -12.39
CA ASP A 94 -5.04 -8.98 -11.85
C ASP A 94 -4.05 -8.35 -10.86
N VAL A 95 -3.95 -8.93 -9.67
CA VAL A 95 -3.10 -8.39 -8.61
C VAL A 95 -2.19 -9.49 -8.08
N ASP A 96 -0.88 -9.28 -8.20
CA ASP A 96 0.15 -10.16 -7.67
C ASP A 96 0.76 -9.50 -6.42
N PRO A 97 0.40 -9.95 -5.20
CA PRO A 97 0.91 -9.34 -3.97
C PRO A 97 2.25 -9.92 -3.54
N ILE A 98 3.25 -9.06 -3.33
CA ILE A 98 4.43 -9.39 -2.52
C ILE A 98 4.26 -8.77 -1.14
N ASN A 99 4.29 -9.62 -0.11
CA ASN A 99 4.07 -9.19 1.26
C ASN A 99 5.40 -8.81 1.92
N SER A 100 5.65 -7.52 2.13
CA SER A 100 6.85 -7.00 2.78
C SER A 100 6.98 -7.47 4.23
N VAL A 101 5.84 -7.69 4.88
CA VAL A 101 5.71 -8.37 6.17
C VAL A 101 4.51 -9.29 6.16
N GLN A 102 4.55 -10.35 6.96
CA GLN A 102 3.40 -11.17 7.26
C GLN A 102 3.22 -11.24 8.78
N PHE A 103 2.27 -10.47 9.30
CA PHE A 103 1.95 -10.43 10.72
C PHE A 103 0.61 -11.09 11.05
N SER A 104 0.42 -11.49 12.31
CA SER A 104 -0.84 -12.05 12.80
C SER A 104 -2.00 -11.05 12.67
N ASN A 105 -1.73 -9.78 12.94
CA ASN A 105 -2.67 -8.65 12.97
C ASN A 105 -1.85 -7.34 12.88
N HIS A 106 -2.52 -6.21 12.65
CA HIS A 106 -1.85 -4.92 12.60
C HIS A 106 -1.34 -4.48 13.98
N THR A 107 -0.43 -3.52 14.01
CA THR A 107 0.28 -3.07 15.23
C THR A 107 -0.50 -2.11 16.11
N GLY A 108 -1.72 -1.75 15.71
CA GLY A 108 -2.68 -1.06 16.59
C GLY A 108 -3.21 -1.98 17.70
N TYR A 109 -3.03 -3.29 17.57
CA TYR A 109 -3.30 -4.25 18.64
C TYR A 109 -2.16 -4.28 19.67
N PRO A 110 -2.44 -4.63 20.94
CA PRO A 110 -1.42 -4.71 22.00
C PRO A 110 -0.28 -5.71 21.74
N LYS A 111 -0.54 -6.75 20.93
CA LYS A 111 0.43 -7.81 20.62
C LYS A 111 0.27 -8.22 19.16
N PHE A 112 1.39 -8.55 18.53
CA PHE A 112 1.44 -9.17 17.21
C PHE A 112 2.68 -10.06 17.11
N ARG A 113 2.70 -10.98 16.14
CA ARG A 113 3.90 -11.73 15.75
C ARG A 113 3.93 -11.88 14.24
N GLY A 114 5.11 -12.16 13.70
CA GLY A 114 5.25 -12.63 12.33
C GLY A 114 6.63 -12.38 11.76
N GLN A 115 6.71 -12.28 10.45
CA GLN A 115 7.96 -12.27 9.69
C GLN A 115 8.07 -11.00 8.84
N VAL A 116 9.31 -10.58 8.59
CA VAL A 116 9.65 -9.43 7.75
C VAL A 116 10.49 -9.95 6.58
N LEU A 117 10.07 -9.62 5.36
CA LEU A 117 10.81 -9.90 4.13
C LEU A 117 11.94 -8.87 4.00
N ASN A 118 13.18 -9.33 3.81
CA ASN A 118 14.30 -8.44 3.55
C ASN A 118 14.50 -8.19 2.04
N GLY A 119 15.40 -7.27 1.69
CA GLY A 119 15.67 -6.90 0.29
C GLY A 119 16.10 -8.08 -0.58
N ASN A 120 17.00 -8.94 -0.10
CA ASN A 120 17.44 -10.12 -0.87
C ASN A 120 16.26 -11.06 -1.15
N GLN A 121 15.42 -11.31 -0.14
CA GLN A 121 14.23 -12.17 -0.32
C GLN A 121 13.19 -11.55 -1.26
N LEU A 122 13.08 -10.21 -1.31
CA LEU A 122 12.28 -9.54 -2.33
C LEU A 122 12.88 -9.79 -3.72
N TRP A 123 14.18 -9.61 -3.88
CA TRP A 123 14.86 -9.81 -5.15
C TRP A 123 14.76 -11.27 -5.64
N ASP A 124 14.90 -12.25 -4.74
CA ASP A 124 14.72 -13.68 -5.06
C ASP A 124 13.35 -13.96 -5.70
N LEU A 125 12.27 -13.28 -5.25
CA LEU A 125 10.95 -13.40 -5.86
C LEU A 125 10.88 -12.78 -7.26
N ILE A 126 11.55 -11.64 -7.46
CA ILE A 126 11.62 -10.96 -8.76
C ILE A 126 12.42 -11.81 -9.76
N GLU A 127 13.53 -12.41 -9.33
CA GLU A 127 14.31 -13.35 -10.15
C GLU A 127 13.47 -14.58 -10.51
N GLY A 128 12.71 -15.15 -9.56
CA GLY A 128 11.80 -16.26 -9.85
C GLY A 128 10.71 -15.91 -10.88
N LEU A 129 10.17 -14.69 -10.84
CA LEU A 129 9.25 -14.19 -11.87
C LEU A 129 9.96 -14.00 -13.22
N GLU A 130 11.19 -13.47 -13.20
CA GLU A 130 12.00 -13.26 -14.41
C GLU A 130 12.35 -14.57 -15.13
N GLU A 131 12.79 -15.59 -14.39
CA GLU A 131 13.14 -16.92 -14.92
C GLU A 131 11.97 -17.58 -15.69
N ASN A 132 10.74 -17.15 -15.38
CA ASN A 132 9.50 -17.58 -16.01
C ASN A 132 8.91 -16.54 -16.98
N GLU A 133 9.62 -15.45 -17.27
CA GLU A 133 9.21 -14.36 -18.17
C GLU A 133 7.91 -13.65 -17.72
N LEU A 134 7.67 -13.59 -16.40
CA LEU A 134 6.42 -13.09 -15.79
C LEU A 134 6.51 -11.61 -15.31
N LEU A 135 7.48 -10.84 -15.79
CA LEU A 135 7.72 -9.47 -15.33
C LEU A 135 6.90 -8.40 -16.06
N HIS A 136 6.00 -8.77 -16.98
CA HIS A 136 5.16 -7.79 -17.65
C HIS A 136 4.01 -7.33 -16.73
N TYR A 137 4.21 -6.20 -16.06
CA TYR A 137 3.23 -5.50 -15.22
C TYR A 137 2.87 -4.14 -15.82
N THR A 138 1.61 -3.73 -15.68
CA THR A 138 1.17 -2.38 -16.09
C THR A 138 1.25 -1.39 -14.93
N HIS A 139 1.15 -1.89 -13.70
CA HIS A 139 1.22 -1.06 -12.50
C HIS A 139 2.12 -1.68 -11.43
N LEU A 140 2.80 -0.81 -10.69
CA LEU A 140 3.42 -1.12 -9.41
C LEU A 140 2.72 -0.31 -8.32
N LEU A 141 2.33 -0.96 -7.24
CA LEU A 141 1.75 -0.31 -6.05
C LEU A 141 2.64 -0.59 -4.84
N THR A 142 3.11 0.45 -4.17
CA THR A 142 3.86 0.33 -2.91
C THR A 142 3.17 1.07 -1.78
N GLY A 143 3.30 0.54 -0.57
CA GLY A 143 2.81 1.14 0.67
C GLY A 143 3.85 1.01 1.78
N TYR A 144 3.44 0.54 2.97
CA TYR A 144 4.34 0.40 4.12
C TYR A 144 5.63 -0.39 3.80
N ILE A 145 6.77 0.30 3.97
CA ILE A 145 8.13 -0.23 3.84
C ILE A 145 8.91 0.10 5.12
N GLY A 146 9.32 -0.93 5.84
CA GLY A 146 9.91 -0.78 7.19
C GLY A 146 11.43 -0.58 7.24
N SER A 147 12.15 -0.60 6.11
CA SER A 147 13.61 -0.46 6.11
C SER A 147 14.17 0.15 4.82
N VAL A 148 15.28 0.87 4.96
CA VAL A 148 16.00 1.50 3.84
C VAL A 148 16.52 0.45 2.84
N SER A 149 17.02 -0.69 3.33
CA SER A 149 17.51 -1.76 2.46
C SER A 149 16.40 -2.37 1.59
N PHE A 150 15.21 -2.55 2.16
CA PHE A 150 14.05 -3.01 1.40
C PHE A 150 13.61 -1.96 0.38
N LEU A 151 13.55 -0.67 0.77
CA LEU A 151 13.19 0.41 -0.14
C LEU A 151 14.16 0.54 -1.33
N ASN A 152 15.47 0.42 -1.08
CA ASN A 152 16.47 0.41 -2.17
C ASN A 152 16.27 -0.76 -3.13
N THR A 153 15.81 -1.92 -2.64
CA THR A 153 15.50 -3.06 -3.50
C THR A 153 14.23 -2.78 -4.31
N VAL A 154 13.19 -2.18 -3.71
CA VAL A 154 11.97 -1.76 -4.42
C VAL A 154 12.32 -0.83 -5.60
N LEU A 155 13.27 0.09 -5.44
CA LEU A 155 13.75 0.94 -6.55
C LEU A 155 14.39 0.11 -7.68
N GLN A 156 15.17 -0.92 -7.36
CA GLN A 156 15.69 -1.86 -8.38
C GLN A 156 14.55 -2.61 -9.08
N VAL A 157 13.49 -2.97 -8.36
CA VAL A 157 12.29 -3.58 -8.95
C VAL A 157 11.62 -2.60 -9.92
N VAL A 158 11.49 -1.32 -9.57
CA VAL A 158 10.94 -0.28 -10.47
C VAL A 158 11.72 -0.24 -11.79
N ASP A 159 13.05 -0.15 -11.71
CA ASP A 159 13.93 -0.11 -12.89
C ASP A 159 13.79 -1.39 -13.73
N LYS A 160 13.74 -2.54 -13.05
CA LYS A 160 13.58 -3.84 -13.72
C LYS A 160 12.25 -3.93 -14.47
N LEU A 161 11.15 -3.58 -13.83
CA LEU A 161 9.82 -3.60 -14.44
C LEU A 161 9.74 -2.61 -15.60
N ARG A 162 10.33 -1.41 -15.48
CA ARG A 162 10.38 -0.42 -16.57
C ARG A 162 11.23 -0.85 -17.76
N SER A 163 12.26 -1.69 -17.53
CA SER A 163 13.02 -2.28 -18.63
C SER A 163 12.18 -3.23 -19.50
N VAL A 164 11.11 -3.80 -18.93
CA VAL A 164 10.15 -4.69 -19.62
C VAL A 164 8.95 -3.91 -20.15
N ASN A 165 8.42 -2.96 -19.38
CA ASN A 165 7.32 -2.08 -19.75
C ASN A 165 7.66 -0.61 -19.40
N PRO A 166 8.15 0.20 -20.36
CA PRO A 166 8.47 1.60 -20.12
C PRO A 166 7.29 2.46 -19.66
N ASP A 167 6.06 2.04 -19.97
CA ASP A 167 4.82 2.75 -19.61
C ASP A 167 4.29 2.37 -18.20
N LEU A 168 5.06 1.62 -17.40
CA LEU A 168 4.69 1.21 -16.05
C LEU A 168 4.27 2.41 -15.19
N ILE A 169 3.03 2.34 -14.68
CA ILE A 169 2.50 3.32 -13.73
C ILE A 169 2.93 2.91 -12.31
N TYR A 170 3.78 3.71 -11.68
CA TYR A 170 4.17 3.50 -10.29
C TYR A 170 3.32 4.36 -9.35
N VAL A 171 2.45 3.72 -8.58
CA VAL A 171 1.66 4.32 -7.51
C VAL A 171 2.35 4.08 -6.18
N CYS A 172 2.68 5.16 -5.47
CA CYS A 172 3.37 5.09 -4.19
C CYS A 172 2.56 5.79 -3.10
N ASP A 173 2.20 5.01 -2.07
CA ASP A 173 1.75 5.50 -0.78
C ASP A 173 2.97 5.60 0.15
N PRO A 174 3.51 6.81 0.42
CA PRO A 174 4.73 6.99 1.19
C PRO A 174 4.42 6.90 2.68
N VAL A 175 4.05 5.71 3.17
CA VAL A 175 3.64 5.46 4.56
C VAL A 175 4.82 5.72 5.52
N LEU A 176 4.97 6.97 5.95
CA LEU A 176 6.06 7.43 6.82
C LEU A 176 5.56 7.69 8.24
N GLY A 177 4.31 8.09 8.40
CA GLY A 177 3.81 8.60 9.67
C GLY A 177 2.41 9.19 9.58
N ASP A 178 1.81 9.44 10.73
CA ASP A 178 0.56 10.20 10.85
C ASP A 178 0.54 10.96 12.19
N GLU A 179 -0.31 11.98 12.29
CA GLU A 179 -0.53 12.78 13.50
C GLU A 179 0.77 13.32 14.16
N GLY A 180 1.74 13.71 13.33
CA GLY A 180 3.01 14.27 13.79
C GLY A 180 4.04 13.24 14.26
N LYS A 181 3.79 11.94 14.07
CA LYS A 181 4.68 10.87 14.53
C LYS A 181 5.12 9.99 13.36
N LEU A 182 6.43 9.79 13.26
CA LEU A 182 7.00 8.82 12.35
C LEU A 182 6.74 7.39 12.83
N TYR A 183 6.47 6.57 11.84
CA TYR A 183 6.19 5.14 11.92
C TYR A 183 7.38 4.30 11.50
N VAL A 184 8.32 4.93 10.82
CA VAL A 184 9.48 4.31 10.20
C VAL A 184 10.73 5.09 10.60
N PRO A 185 11.94 4.51 10.46
CA PRO A 185 13.19 5.23 10.67
C PRO A 185 13.25 6.55 9.88
N GLN A 186 13.75 7.63 10.50
CA GLN A 186 13.88 8.95 9.89
C GLN A 186 14.63 8.92 8.55
N ASP A 187 15.63 8.05 8.44
CA ASP A 187 16.45 7.88 7.23
C ASP A 187 15.65 7.44 6.00
N LEU A 188 14.43 6.90 6.17
CA LEU A 188 13.57 6.60 5.04
C LEU A 188 13.02 7.87 4.37
N VAL A 189 12.84 8.96 5.13
CA VAL A 189 12.27 10.21 4.59
C VAL A 189 13.16 10.75 3.47
N SER A 190 14.48 10.80 3.69
CA SER A 190 15.43 11.27 2.66
C SER A 190 15.47 10.35 1.44
N VAL A 191 15.39 9.02 1.64
CA VAL A 191 15.34 8.07 0.52
C VAL A 191 14.06 8.25 -0.30
N TYR A 192 12.91 8.49 0.36
CA TYR A 192 11.68 8.82 -0.35
C TYR A 192 11.82 10.10 -1.17
N GLN A 193 12.31 11.18 -0.55
CA GLN A 193 12.51 12.48 -1.21
C GLN A 193 13.42 12.40 -2.43
N GLU A 194 14.57 11.77 -2.27
CA GLU A 194 15.65 11.79 -3.27
C GLU A 194 15.50 10.72 -4.35
N LYS A 195 14.83 9.59 -4.04
CA LYS A 195 14.85 8.42 -4.92
C LYS A 195 13.48 7.88 -5.29
N VAL A 196 12.50 7.91 -4.39
CA VAL A 196 11.17 7.34 -4.67
C VAL A 196 10.26 8.35 -5.36
N VAL A 197 10.15 9.56 -4.80
CA VAL A 197 9.32 10.63 -5.38
C VAL A 197 9.69 10.87 -6.86
N PRO A 198 10.97 10.96 -7.27
CA PRO A 198 11.32 11.22 -8.66
C PRO A 198 10.87 10.15 -9.66
N VAL A 199 10.71 8.90 -9.20
CA VAL A 199 10.34 7.78 -10.07
C VAL A 199 8.86 7.42 -9.96
N ALA A 200 8.11 7.97 -9.00
CA ALA A 200 6.68 7.70 -8.85
C ALA A 200 5.84 8.41 -9.93
N SER A 201 4.83 7.72 -10.46
CA SER A 201 3.85 8.28 -11.39
C SER A 201 2.71 8.98 -10.63
N MET A 202 2.29 8.38 -9.50
CA MET A 202 1.27 8.91 -8.60
C MET A 202 1.69 8.78 -7.14
N LEU A 203 1.49 9.84 -6.36
CA LEU A 203 1.70 9.84 -4.90
C LEU A 203 0.37 10.03 -4.16
N THR A 204 0.20 9.30 -3.06
CA THR A 204 -1.01 9.36 -2.19
C THR A 204 -0.72 9.68 -0.70
N PRO A 205 0.15 10.66 -0.39
CA PRO A 205 0.53 10.97 1.01
C PRO A 205 -0.64 11.55 1.81
N ASN A 206 -0.60 11.40 3.12
CA ASN A 206 -1.38 12.23 4.04
C ASN A 206 -0.70 13.59 4.28
N GLN A 207 -1.34 14.52 4.99
CA GLN A 207 -0.76 15.84 5.29
C GLN A 207 0.62 15.75 5.93
N PHE A 208 0.79 14.95 6.97
CA PHE A 208 2.06 14.85 7.69
C PHE A 208 3.19 14.36 6.78
N GLU A 209 2.90 13.39 5.92
CA GLU A 209 3.84 12.87 4.94
C GLU A 209 4.21 13.91 3.89
N VAL A 210 3.26 14.71 3.40
CA VAL A 210 3.58 15.83 2.49
C VAL A 210 4.48 16.85 3.18
N GLU A 211 4.22 17.20 4.43
CA GLU A 211 5.05 18.14 5.19
C GLU A 211 6.48 17.60 5.35
N LEU A 212 6.65 16.30 5.60
CA LEU A 212 7.96 15.65 5.66
C LEU A 212 8.66 15.65 4.29
N LEU A 213 7.96 15.28 3.23
CA LEU A 213 8.53 15.16 1.88
C LEU A 213 8.91 16.52 1.29
N THR A 214 8.16 17.57 1.59
CA THR A 214 8.36 18.90 1.00
C THR A 214 9.07 19.90 1.91
N GLY A 215 9.09 19.64 3.23
CA GLY A 215 9.53 20.61 4.24
C GLY A 215 8.58 21.80 4.42
N LEU A 216 7.42 21.81 3.76
CA LEU A 216 6.43 22.89 3.84
C LEU A 216 5.36 22.54 4.87
N ARG A 217 5.05 23.46 5.78
CA ARG A 217 3.92 23.32 6.70
C ARG A 217 2.60 23.60 5.97
N ILE A 218 1.59 22.78 6.18
CA ILE A 218 0.26 22.95 5.59
C ILE A 218 -0.70 23.47 6.66
N THR A 219 -1.01 24.77 6.57
CA THR A 219 -1.99 25.42 7.47
C THR A 219 -3.19 25.99 6.74
N SER A 220 -3.11 26.07 5.41
CA SER A 220 -4.15 26.55 4.51
C SER A 220 -4.24 25.68 3.26
N GLU A 221 -5.35 25.79 2.53
CA GLU A 221 -5.50 25.11 1.24
C GLU A 221 -4.39 25.51 0.26
N GLN A 222 -3.99 26.79 0.26
CA GLN A 222 -2.94 27.32 -0.60
C GLN A 222 -1.56 26.68 -0.31
N ASP A 223 -1.28 26.34 0.95
CA ASP A 223 -0.05 25.62 1.31
C ASP A 223 -0.07 24.20 0.73
N GLY A 224 -1.22 23.52 0.80
CA GLY A 224 -1.42 22.20 0.18
C GLY A 224 -1.18 22.24 -1.33
N LEU A 225 -1.72 23.27 -2.02
CA LEU A 225 -1.49 23.47 -3.46
C LEU A 225 -0.01 23.67 -3.80
N LYS A 226 0.70 24.49 -3.01
CA LYS A 226 2.13 24.72 -3.17
C LYS A 226 2.93 23.43 -2.95
N ALA A 227 2.57 22.64 -1.93
CA ALA A 227 3.24 21.39 -1.64
C ALA A 227 3.06 20.35 -2.77
N CYS A 228 1.86 20.26 -3.35
CA CYS A 228 1.63 19.47 -4.57
C CYS A 228 2.55 19.93 -5.72
N ASN A 229 2.72 21.24 -5.92
CA ASN A 229 3.57 21.79 -6.97
C ASN A 229 5.06 21.47 -6.74
N THR A 230 5.52 21.50 -5.48
CA THR A 230 6.87 21.05 -5.10
C THR A 230 7.06 19.57 -5.46
N LEU A 231 6.10 18.70 -5.11
CA LEU A 231 6.16 17.27 -5.46
C LEU A 231 6.14 17.05 -6.98
N HIS A 232 5.29 17.76 -7.72
CA HIS A 232 5.27 17.70 -9.19
C HIS A 232 6.59 18.13 -9.84
N SER A 233 7.37 18.97 -9.17
CA SER A 233 8.68 19.40 -9.67
C SER A 233 9.76 18.34 -9.45
N ALA A 234 9.52 17.39 -8.54
CA ALA A 234 10.42 16.28 -8.28
C ALA A 234 10.17 15.08 -9.19
N GLY A 235 8.94 14.85 -9.70
CA GLY A 235 8.66 13.73 -10.61
C GLY A 235 7.17 13.43 -10.89
N PRO A 236 6.32 13.16 -9.90
CA PRO A 236 4.98 12.61 -10.11
C PRO A 236 4.08 13.54 -10.89
N ARG A 237 3.32 12.99 -11.84
CA ARG A 237 2.30 13.75 -12.58
C ARG A 237 0.97 13.83 -11.85
N LYS A 238 0.71 12.92 -10.91
CA LYS A 238 -0.49 12.91 -10.06
C LYS A 238 -0.08 12.93 -8.59
N VAL A 239 -0.62 13.85 -7.81
CA VAL A 239 -0.41 13.94 -6.35
C VAL A 239 -1.78 14.10 -5.70
N ILE A 240 -2.09 13.22 -4.75
CA ILE A 240 -3.33 13.26 -3.98
C ILE A 240 -2.97 13.27 -2.51
N ILE A 241 -3.13 14.43 -1.87
CA ILE A 241 -3.08 14.54 -0.42
C ILE A 241 -4.37 13.91 0.13
N THR A 242 -4.27 12.68 0.63
CA THR A 242 -5.42 11.84 0.99
C THR A 242 -6.26 12.43 2.13
N SER A 243 -5.59 13.11 3.06
CA SER A 243 -6.23 13.85 4.14
C SER A 243 -5.38 15.02 4.62
N ALA A 244 -5.97 16.21 4.63
CA ALA A 244 -5.46 17.41 5.28
C ALA A 244 -6.54 18.04 6.17
N LEU A 245 -6.16 18.44 7.39
CA LEU A 245 -7.04 19.11 8.33
C LEU A 245 -6.76 20.62 8.29
N ILE A 246 -7.64 21.36 7.64
CA ILE A 246 -7.52 22.81 7.43
C ILE A 246 -8.80 23.47 7.92
N GLU A 247 -8.71 24.43 8.85
CA GLU A 247 -9.87 25.14 9.41
C GLU A 247 -11.01 24.20 9.87
N ASP A 248 -10.64 23.14 10.61
CA ASP A 248 -11.54 22.08 11.08
C ASP A 248 -12.21 21.22 10.00
N LYS A 249 -11.93 21.46 8.72
CA LYS A 249 -12.40 20.65 7.59
C LYS A 249 -11.38 19.60 7.22
N LEU A 250 -11.86 18.37 7.01
CA LEU A 250 -11.05 17.30 6.46
C LEU A 250 -11.15 17.36 4.93
N LEU A 251 -10.03 17.62 4.26
CA LEU A 251 -9.98 17.77 2.81
C LEU A 251 -9.11 16.67 2.21
N LEU A 252 -9.52 16.17 1.05
CA LEU A 252 -8.59 15.59 0.08
C LEU A 252 -8.24 16.67 -0.93
N ILE A 253 -6.95 16.82 -1.23
CA ILE A 253 -6.46 17.77 -2.24
C ILE A 253 -5.81 16.97 -3.35
N GLY A 254 -6.36 17.06 -4.56
CA GLY A 254 -5.83 16.41 -5.76
C GLY A 254 -5.17 17.41 -6.69
N SER A 255 -4.09 16.99 -7.33
CA SER A 255 -3.31 17.80 -8.25
C SER A 255 -2.75 16.92 -9.38
N TYR A 256 -2.91 17.35 -10.63
CA TYR A 256 -2.39 16.60 -11.77
C TYR A 256 -1.87 17.50 -12.91
N LYS A 257 -0.85 17.00 -13.60
CA LYS A 257 -0.31 17.61 -14.82
C LYS A 257 -0.70 16.77 -16.04
N ARG A 258 -1.31 17.40 -17.06
CA ARG A 258 -1.58 16.77 -18.36
C ARG A 258 -0.31 16.65 -19.20
N THR A 259 0.48 17.73 -19.24
CA THR A 259 1.79 17.80 -19.89
C THR A 259 2.79 18.49 -18.96
N GLU A 260 4.08 18.50 -19.31
CA GLU A 260 5.11 19.12 -18.48
C GLU A 260 5.05 20.65 -18.54
N GLU A 261 4.54 21.20 -19.64
CA GLU A 261 4.49 22.63 -19.92
C GLU A 261 3.26 23.32 -19.32
N GLN A 262 2.19 22.56 -19.03
CA GLN A 262 0.96 23.12 -18.50
C GLN A 262 1.00 23.26 -16.96
N PRO A 263 0.39 24.31 -16.40
CA PRO A 263 0.21 24.39 -14.95
C PRO A 263 -0.65 23.20 -14.48
N PRO A 264 -0.42 22.68 -13.27
CA PRO A 264 -1.21 21.59 -12.74
C PRO A 264 -2.67 22.02 -12.54
N GLU A 265 -3.60 21.13 -12.88
CA GLU A 265 -5.00 21.25 -12.50
C GLU A 265 -5.16 20.72 -11.07
N GLN A 266 -5.81 21.49 -10.21
CA GLN A 266 -5.94 21.18 -8.79
C GLN A 266 -7.40 21.23 -8.35
N PHE A 267 -7.78 20.34 -7.44
CA PHE A 267 -9.13 20.27 -6.89
C PHE A 267 -9.11 19.84 -5.43
N LYS A 268 -10.24 20.04 -4.74
CA LYS A 268 -10.48 19.50 -3.40
C LYS A 268 -11.75 18.70 -3.33
N ILE A 269 -11.81 17.79 -2.35
CA ILE A 269 -13.03 17.16 -1.89
C ILE A 269 -13.11 17.39 -0.39
N GLU A 270 -14.20 18.00 0.10
CA GLU A 270 -14.47 18.07 1.53
C GLU A 270 -15.07 16.74 1.99
N ILE A 271 -14.39 16.10 2.94
CA ILE A 271 -14.72 14.75 3.43
C ILE A 271 -15.40 14.89 4.80
N PRO A 272 -16.65 14.40 4.95
CA PRO A 272 -17.28 14.34 6.26
C PRO A 272 -16.48 13.49 7.24
N LYS A 273 -16.10 14.08 8.38
CA LYS A 273 -15.41 13.36 9.46
C LYS A 273 -16.35 12.33 10.08
N ILE A 274 -15.88 11.10 10.19
CA ILE A 274 -16.53 10.04 10.97
C ILE A 274 -15.80 9.97 12.32
N PRO A 275 -16.50 10.13 13.47
CA PRO A 275 -15.90 10.16 14.80
C PRO A 275 -15.55 8.74 15.28
N ALA A 276 -14.66 8.09 14.55
CA ALA A 276 -14.09 6.78 14.84
C ALA A 276 -12.67 6.70 14.28
N TYR A 277 -11.88 5.80 14.85
CA TYR A 277 -10.54 5.49 14.39
C TYR A 277 -10.55 4.18 13.62
N PHE A 278 -9.91 4.17 12.46
CA PHE A 278 -9.85 3.02 11.57
C PHE A 278 -8.41 2.74 11.20
N THR A 279 -8.13 1.48 10.93
CA THR A 279 -6.83 1.05 10.44
C THR A 279 -6.95 0.56 8.99
N GLY A 280 -5.92 0.81 8.18
CA GLY A 280 -5.80 0.31 6.79
C GLY A 280 -6.56 1.13 5.76
N THR A 281 -7.00 2.33 6.15
CA THR A 281 -7.80 3.20 5.29
C THR A 281 -6.97 3.98 4.27
N GLY A 282 -5.70 4.29 4.58
CA GLY A 282 -4.74 4.81 3.61
C GLY A 282 -4.51 3.82 2.47
N ASP A 283 -4.16 2.57 2.81
CA ASP A 283 -3.94 1.48 1.84
C ASP A 283 -5.16 1.29 0.92
N LEU A 284 -6.38 1.28 1.50
CA LEU A 284 -7.63 1.19 0.75
C LEU A 284 -7.84 2.41 -0.16
N THR A 285 -7.59 3.62 0.35
CA THR A 285 -7.74 4.86 -0.43
C THR A 285 -6.80 4.87 -1.63
N THR A 286 -5.54 4.51 -1.43
CA THR A 286 -4.55 4.39 -2.50
C THR A 286 -4.97 3.37 -3.55
N ALA A 287 -5.44 2.18 -3.13
CA ALA A 287 -5.92 1.14 -4.04
C ALA A 287 -7.15 1.58 -4.85
N LEU A 288 -8.10 2.27 -4.23
CA LEU A 288 -9.27 2.83 -4.91
C LEU A 288 -8.88 3.94 -5.89
N LEU A 289 -7.96 4.84 -5.51
CA LEU A 289 -7.44 5.89 -6.39
C LEU A 289 -6.73 5.29 -7.61
N LEU A 290 -5.91 4.25 -7.43
CA LEU A 290 -5.30 3.51 -8.53
C LEU A 290 -6.40 2.96 -9.46
N GLY A 291 -7.33 2.17 -8.91
CA GLY A 291 -8.32 1.50 -9.72
C GLY A 291 -9.24 2.46 -10.48
N TRP A 292 -9.73 3.51 -9.83
CA TRP A 292 -10.59 4.49 -10.48
C TRP A 292 -9.85 5.41 -11.44
N SER A 293 -8.60 5.79 -11.15
CA SER A 293 -7.82 6.64 -12.06
C SER A 293 -7.38 5.89 -13.32
N ASN A 294 -7.27 4.56 -13.28
CA ASN A 294 -7.09 3.75 -14.49
C ASN A 294 -8.36 3.69 -15.34
N LYS A 295 -9.54 3.63 -14.71
CA LYS A 295 -10.84 3.66 -15.41
C LYS A 295 -11.18 5.04 -15.97
N TYR A 296 -10.69 6.11 -15.34
CA TYR A 296 -10.88 7.50 -15.75
C TYR A 296 -9.53 8.24 -15.86
N PRO A 297 -8.69 7.89 -16.86
CA PRO A 297 -7.31 8.38 -16.96
C PRO A 297 -7.21 9.91 -17.06
N ASP A 298 -8.19 10.54 -17.70
CA ASP A 298 -8.24 11.98 -17.99
C ASP A 298 -9.12 12.81 -17.02
N ASN A 299 -9.66 12.17 -15.98
CA ASN A 299 -10.59 12.79 -15.02
C ASN A 299 -10.29 12.31 -13.59
N LEU A 300 -9.23 12.86 -13.01
CA LEU A 300 -8.78 12.51 -11.66
C LEU A 300 -9.79 12.94 -10.59
N GLU A 301 -10.53 14.02 -10.85
CA GLU A 301 -11.63 14.52 -10.03
C GLU A 301 -12.67 13.41 -9.85
N LYS A 302 -13.15 12.83 -10.95
CA LYS A 302 -14.12 11.72 -10.93
C LYS A 302 -13.57 10.50 -10.22
N ALA A 303 -12.30 10.15 -10.48
CA ALA A 303 -11.67 9.02 -9.81
C ALA A 303 -11.60 9.20 -8.29
N ALA A 304 -11.23 10.41 -7.83
CA ALA A 304 -11.18 10.75 -6.42
C ALA A 304 -12.57 10.79 -5.77
N GLU A 305 -13.60 11.32 -6.46
CA GLU A 305 -15.00 11.29 -5.98
C GLU A 305 -15.48 9.85 -5.70
N LEU A 306 -15.19 8.94 -6.64
CA LEU A 306 -15.58 7.53 -6.51
C LEU A 306 -14.79 6.85 -5.39
N ALA A 307 -13.48 7.09 -5.30
CA ALA A 307 -12.63 6.55 -4.24
C ALA A 307 -13.10 7.01 -2.83
N VAL A 308 -13.29 8.32 -2.65
CA VAL A 308 -13.78 8.91 -1.39
C VAL A 308 -15.17 8.38 -1.05
N SER A 309 -16.05 8.25 -2.05
CA SER A 309 -17.42 7.78 -1.81
C SER A 309 -17.47 6.30 -1.42
N SER A 310 -16.68 5.43 -2.08
CA SER A 310 -16.52 4.02 -1.69
C SER A 310 -16.03 3.91 -0.25
N LEU A 311 -14.98 4.66 0.08
CA LEU A 311 -14.42 4.68 1.43
C LEU A 311 -15.45 5.16 2.45
N GLN A 312 -16.13 6.29 2.22
CA GLN A 312 -17.13 6.84 3.14
C GLN A 312 -18.27 5.86 3.41
N ALA A 313 -18.80 5.20 2.37
CA ALA A 313 -19.85 4.21 2.51
C ALA A 313 -19.39 3.00 3.34
N LEU A 314 -18.19 2.49 3.07
CA LEU A 314 -17.60 1.36 3.78
C LEU A 314 -17.32 1.70 5.26
N LEU A 315 -16.81 2.90 5.55
CA LEU A 315 -16.56 3.33 6.93
C LEU A 315 -17.86 3.55 7.72
N ARG A 316 -18.92 4.08 7.08
CA ARG A 316 -20.25 4.20 7.70
C ARG A 316 -20.81 2.83 8.04
N ARG A 317 -20.78 1.87 7.10
CA ARG A 317 -21.18 0.48 7.37
C ARG A 317 -20.37 -0.11 8.52
N THR A 318 -19.05 0.13 8.54
CA THR A 318 -18.19 -0.35 9.62
C THR A 318 -18.69 0.14 10.98
N VAL A 319 -18.94 1.44 11.13
CA VAL A 319 -19.48 2.01 12.37
C VAL A 319 -20.85 1.45 12.73
N GLU A 320 -21.76 1.34 11.76
CA GLU A 320 -23.11 0.82 11.97
C GLU A 320 -23.12 -0.64 12.45
N ASP A 321 -22.28 -1.49 11.85
CA ASP A 321 -22.16 -2.91 12.21
C ASP A 321 -21.60 -3.06 13.63
N TYR A 322 -20.58 -2.28 14.00
CA TYR A 322 -20.04 -2.30 15.38
C TYR A 322 -21.08 -1.83 16.40
N LYS A 323 -21.83 -0.76 16.11
CA LYS A 323 -22.93 -0.30 16.97
C LYS A 323 -24.02 -1.35 17.13
N ARG A 324 -24.42 -2.01 16.04
CA ARG A 324 -25.42 -3.09 16.07
C ARG A 324 -24.97 -4.28 16.91
N ALA A 325 -23.66 -4.56 16.92
CA ALA A 325 -23.06 -5.59 17.76
C ALA A 325 -22.83 -5.14 19.23
N GLY A 326 -23.23 -3.92 19.61
CA GLY A 326 -23.13 -3.41 20.98
C GLY A 326 -21.75 -2.84 21.35
N PHE A 327 -20.87 -2.61 20.38
CA PHE A 327 -19.57 -1.98 20.62
C PHE A 327 -19.64 -0.46 20.44
N ASP A 328 -18.83 0.26 21.22
CA ASP A 328 -18.61 1.70 21.04
C ASP A 328 -17.52 1.95 19.97
N PRO A 329 -17.87 2.52 18.80
CA PRO A 329 -16.93 2.80 17.72
C PRO A 329 -15.83 3.82 18.06
N SER A 330 -15.99 4.59 19.14
CA SER A 330 -15.01 5.57 19.61
C SER A 330 -13.95 4.99 20.53
N SER A 331 -14.17 3.78 21.05
CA SER A 331 -13.34 3.18 22.11
C SER A 331 -12.08 2.46 21.63
N SER A 332 -11.98 2.13 20.35
CA SER A 332 -10.86 1.36 19.80
C SER A 332 -10.71 1.57 18.30
N SER A 333 -9.55 1.17 17.76
CA SER A 333 -9.36 1.08 16.32
C SER A 333 -10.24 -0.01 15.74
N LEU A 334 -11.06 0.35 14.75
CA LEU A 334 -11.99 -0.57 14.11
C LEU A 334 -11.35 -1.25 12.89
N GLU A 335 -11.64 -2.54 12.76
CA GLU A 335 -11.36 -3.29 11.53
C GLU A 335 -12.45 -2.98 10.50
N ILE A 336 -12.03 -2.63 9.29
CA ILE A 336 -12.98 -2.23 8.26
C ILE A 336 -13.81 -3.40 7.73
N ARG A 337 -15.08 -3.14 7.40
CA ARG A 337 -16.02 -4.13 6.83
C ARG A 337 -15.84 -4.25 5.32
N LEU A 338 -14.63 -4.62 4.89
CA LEU A 338 -14.19 -4.59 3.50
C LEU A 338 -15.03 -5.51 2.60
N ILE A 339 -15.14 -6.79 2.96
CA ILE A 339 -15.88 -7.80 2.17
C ILE A 339 -17.37 -7.46 2.09
N GLN A 340 -17.95 -7.02 3.21
CA GLN A 340 -19.35 -6.63 3.28
C GLN A 340 -19.66 -5.38 2.43
N SER A 341 -18.62 -4.65 1.99
CA SER A 341 -18.72 -3.43 1.21
C SER A 341 -18.25 -3.55 -0.23
N GLN A 342 -18.25 -4.78 -0.76
CA GLN A 342 -17.87 -5.03 -2.15
C GLN A 342 -18.72 -4.26 -3.18
N ASP A 343 -20.01 -4.04 -2.92
CA ASP A 343 -20.90 -3.40 -3.87
C ASP A 343 -20.68 -1.88 -3.92
N GLU A 344 -20.38 -1.28 -2.76
CA GLU A 344 -19.99 0.13 -2.65
C GLU A 344 -18.59 0.39 -3.23
N ILE A 345 -17.74 -0.64 -3.30
CA ILE A 345 -16.46 -0.56 -4.02
C ILE A 345 -16.68 -0.67 -5.52
N ARG A 346 -17.54 -1.59 -5.99
CA ARG A 346 -17.80 -1.77 -7.44
C ARG A 346 -18.61 -0.60 -8.03
N ASN A 347 -19.61 -0.13 -7.30
CA ASN A 347 -20.61 0.82 -7.77
C ASN A 347 -20.92 1.92 -6.73
N PRO A 348 -19.92 2.72 -6.31
CA PRO A 348 -20.15 3.78 -5.34
C PRO A 348 -21.13 4.83 -5.86
N GLN A 349 -22.04 5.25 -5.00
CA GLN A 349 -22.83 6.47 -5.21
C GLN A 349 -21.99 7.67 -4.80
N VAL A 350 -21.84 8.66 -5.68
CA VAL A 350 -21.05 9.85 -5.37
C VAL A 350 -21.75 10.66 -4.28
N THR A 351 -21.07 10.84 -3.16
CA THR A 351 -21.58 11.59 -1.98
C THR A 351 -20.74 12.80 -1.63
N CYS A 352 -19.51 12.88 -2.14
CA CYS A 352 -18.61 14.02 -1.98
C CYS A 352 -18.11 14.43 -3.36
N ASN A 353 -18.38 15.68 -3.77
CA ASN A 353 -18.03 16.18 -5.10
C ASN A 353 -16.70 16.93 -5.08
N ALA A 354 -15.94 16.80 -6.16
CA ALA A 354 -14.73 17.57 -6.38
C ALA A 354 -15.05 19.02 -6.75
N VAL A 355 -14.29 19.96 -6.19
CA VAL A 355 -14.34 21.38 -6.52
C VAL A 355 -12.97 21.81 -7.02
N LYS A 356 -12.90 22.31 -8.25
CA LYS A 356 -11.66 22.84 -8.82
C LYS A 356 -11.22 24.11 -8.10
N TYR A 357 -9.93 24.24 -7.87
CA TYR A 357 -9.33 25.52 -7.54
C TYR A 357 -9.32 26.42 -8.78
N LYS A 358 -9.53 27.72 -8.57
CA LYS A 358 -9.56 28.72 -9.64
C LYS A 358 -8.18 29.26 -9.96
#